data_AF-A0A7S2DXL5-F1
#
_entry.id   AF-A0A7S2DXL5-F1
#
_cell.length_a   1.000
_cell.length_b   1.000
_cell.length_c   1.000
_cell.angle_alpha   90.00
_cell.angle_beta   90.00
_cell.angle_gamma   90.00
#
_symmetry.space_group_name_H-M   'P 1'
#
loop_
_entity.id
_entity.type
_entity.pdbx_description
1 polymer ?
#
loop_
_entity_poly.entity_id
_entity_poly.type
_entity_poly.pdbx_seq_one_letter_code
_entity_poly.pdbx_strand_id
1 'polypeptide(L)'
;WQGQFKKTTSPLLYKTCRAHDQVIGDGDNFTFSLGDAGVGAFNITHAVSRTNMVLVVGRDAGNSSKASFISHTFRGNSPQSAALVDAYAGKGAGKAKVLDGKTSLDFFQEVALKPGAHLVSLNATGDSAAESQVPVEVPNDSNAKYLLVRVGYDAPAGSGQTFPQELLVLPLPIKQVALPTMKPQRSTAAVSASARTMLLSVALMVGLA
;
A
#
# COMPACT_ATOMS: atom_id res chain seq x y z
N TRP A 1 -6.60 -30.38 -15.19
CA TRP A 1 -6.98 -29.74 -13.93
C TRP A 1 -8.07 -28.73 -14.25
N GLN A 2 -9.31 -28.97 -13.85
CA GLN A 2 -10.43 -28.04 -14.09
C GLN A 2 -10.39 -26.98 -12.98
N GLY A 3 -9.83 -25.81 -13.28
CA GLY A 3 -9.65 -24.72 -12.32
C GLY A 3 -10.99 -24.21 -11.81
N GLN A 4 -11.34 -24.54 -10.56
CA GLN A 4 -12.46 -23.90 -9.90
C GLN A 4 -12.07 -22.47 -9.55
N PHE A 5 -12.68 -21.51 -10.24
CA PHE A 5 -12.57 -20.09 -9.88
C PHE A 5 -13.12 -19.89 -8.46
N LYS A 6 -12.24 -19.71 -7.48
CA LYS A 6 -12.63 -19.39 -6.11
C LYS A 6 -12.68 -17.87 -5.95
N LYS A 7 -13.83 -17.27 -6.26
CA LYS A 7 -14.09 -15.85 -5.96
C LYS A 7 -14.10 -15.67 -4.43
N THR A 8 -13.52 -14.58 -3.94
CA THR A 8 -13.64 -14.24 -2.53
C THR A 8 -15.11 -14.00 -2.18
N THR A 9 -15.55 -14.50 -1.02
CA THR A 9 -16.94 -14.34 -0.56
C THR A 9 -17.28 -12.93 -0.09
N SER A 10 -16.27 -12.09 0.11
CA SER A 10 -16.43 -10.70 0.52
C SER A 10 -15.36 -9.81 -0.14
N PRO A 11 -15.63 -8.51 -0.34
CA PRO A 11 -14.65 -7.57 -0.88
C PRO A 11 -13.37 -7.50 -0.04
N LEU A 12 -12.24 -7.23 -0.70
CA LEU A 12 -11.01 -6.81 -0.03
C LEU A 12 -11.13 -5.32 0.30
N LEU A 13 -11.21 -4.98 1.57
CA LEU A 13 -11.33 -3.59 2.01
C LEU A 13 -9.95 -2.93 2.06
N TYR A 14 -9.95 -1.61 1.93
CA TYR A 14 -8.73 -0.82 2.05
C TYR A 14 -8.03 -1.07 3.40
N LYS A 15 -6.71 -1.28 3.36
CA LYS A 15 -5.87 -1.64 4.52
C LYS A 15 -6.31 -2.90 5.25
N THR A 16 -6.95 -3.85 4.57
CA THR A 16 -7.18 -5.17 5.12
C THR A 16 -6.29 -6.18 4.43
N CYS A 17 -5.84 -7.17 5.19
CA CYS A 17 -5.12 -8.28 4.61
C CYS A 17 -5.81 -9.60 4.93
N ARG A 18 -5.88 -10.48 3.93
CA ARG A 18 -6.49 -11.79 4.04
C ARG A 18 -5.50 -12.86 3.66
N ALA A 19 -5.28 -13.80 4.58
CA ALA A 19 -4.53 -15.01 4.31
C ALA A 19 -5.37 -15.99 3.48
N HIS A 20 -4.69 -16.67 2.56
CA HIS A 20 -5.27 -17.75 1.77
C HIS A 20 -4.25 -18.90 1.70
N ASP A 21 -4.60 -20.02 2.31
CA ASP A 21 -3.84 -21.26 2.14
C ASP A 21 -4.27 -21.90 0.82
N GLN A 22 -3.49 -21.64 -0.23
CA GLN A 22 -3.69 -22.22 -1.56
C GLN A 22 -2.38 -22.75 -2.10
N VAL A 23 -2.45 -23.89 -2.78
CA VAL A 23 -1.35 -24.38 -3.60
C VAL A 23 -1.36 -23.55 -4.88
N ILE A 24 -0.28 -22.84 -5.11
CA ILE A 24 -0.07 -22.00 -6.30
C ILE A 24 1.07 -22.56 -7.13
N GLY A 25 0.94 -22.49 -8.44
CA GLY A 25 1.92 -22.98 -9.41
C GLY A 25 2.11 -22.03 -10.59
N ASP A 26 3.09 -22.35 -11.43
CA ASP A 26 3.32 -21.59 -12.66
C ASP A 26 2.13 -21.67 -13.60
N GLY A 27 1.74 -20.51 -14.14
CA GLY A 27 0.60 -20.36 -15.03
C GLY A 27 -0.73 -20.12 -14.30
N ASP A 28 -0.77 -20.19 -12.97
CA ASP A 28 -1.95 -19.78 -12.21
C ASP A 28 -2.19 -18.26 -12.34
N ASN A 29 -3.46 -17.87 -12.23
CA ASN A 29 -3.89 -16.49 -12.43
C ASN A 29 -4.90 -16.07 -11.36
N PHE A 30 -4.64 -14.94 -10.70
CA PHE A 30 -5.61 -14.24 -9.87
C PHE A 30 -6.29 -13.12 -10.64
N THR A 31 -7.60 -13.23 -10.83
CA THR A 31 -8.39 -12.18 -11.46
C THR A 31 -9.05 -11.29 -10.40
N PHE A 32 -9.02 -9.98 -10.64
CA PHE A 32 -9.57 -8.97 -9.73
C PHE A 32 -10.71 -8.24 -10.40
N SER A 33 -11.77 -7.99 -9.63
CA SER A 33 -12.97 -7.31 -10.11
C SER A 33 -13.47 -6.28 -9.09
N LEU A 34 -14.10 -5.23 -9.61
CA LEU A 34 -14.89 -4.27 -8.85
C LEU A 34 -16.36 -4.46 -9.25
N GLY A 35 -17.12 -5.12 -8.37
CA GLY A 35 -18.45 -5.64 -8.74
C GLY A 35 -18.31 -6.73 -9.80
N ASP A 36 -18.86 -6.48 -10.97
CA ASP A 36 -18.80 -7.39 -12.14
C ASP A 36 -17.76 -6.94 -13.19
N ALA A 37 -17.16 -5.76 -13.01
CA ALA A 37 -16.15 -5.25 -13.92
C ALA A 37 -14.76 -5.79 -13.56
N GLY A 38 -14.08 -6.43 -14.50
CA GLY A 38 -12.69 -6.84 -14.35
C GLY A 38 -11.76 -5.62 -14.28
N VAL A 39 -10.89 -5.58 -13.27
CA VAL A 39 -9.95 -4.45 -13.05
C VAL A 39 -8.49 -4.84 -13.23
N GLY A 40 -8.18 -6.13 -13.30
CA GLY A 40 -6.83 -6.62 -13.56
C GLY A 40 -6.69 -8.11 -13.31
N ALA A 41 -5.51 -8.63 -13.66
CA ALA A 41 -5.13 -10.01 -13.43
C ALA A 41 -3.65 -10.07 -13.02
N PHE A 42 -3.32 -10.98 -12.11
CA PHE A 42 -1.96 -11.26 -11.68
C PHE A 42 -1.61 -12.70 -12.04
N ASN A 43 -0.64 -12.88 -12.92
CA ASN A 43 -0.18 -14.19 -13.37
C ASN A 43 1.04 -14.63 -12.56
N ILE A 44 1.01 -15.87 -12.09
CA ILE A 44 2.11 -16.46 -11.33
C ILE A 44 3.12 -17.03 -12.31
N THR A 45 4.37 -16.62 -12.12
CA THR A 45 5.53 -17.17 -12.82
C THR A 45 6.64 -17.45 -11.82
N HIS A 46 7.41 -18.50 -12.06
CA HIS A 46 8.49 -18.96 -11.19
C HIS A 46 8.04 -19.22 -9.74
N ALA A 47 6.91 -19.90 -9.57
CA ALA A 47 6.35 -20.26 -8.28
C ALA A 47 7.36 -21.07 -7.44
N VAL A 48 7.60 -20.62 -6.21
CA VAL A 48 8.56 -21.26 -5.30
C VAL A 48 7.80 -22.01 -4.21
N SER A 49 8.08 -23.31 -4.08
CA SER A 49 7.46 -24.14 -3.04
C SER A 49 7.79 -23.66 -1.61
N ARG A 50 6.86 -23.85 -0.67
CA ARG A 50 7.03 -23.54 0.77
C ARG A 50 7.44 -22.08 1.05
N THR A 51 6.81 -21.13 0.37
CA THR A 51 7.06 -19.70 0.55
C THR A 51 5.81 -18.97 1.04
N ASN A 52 6.02 -17.81 1.67
CA ASN A 52 4.95 -16.86 1.93
C ASN A 52 5.00 -15.81 0.82
N MET A 53 4.03 -15.84 -0.09
CA MET A 53 3.84 -14.80 -1.09
C MET A 53 2.81 -13.80 -0.58
N VAL A 54 3.14 -12.51 -0.66
CA VAL A 54 2.20 -11.43 -0.42
C VAL A 54 1.93 -10.73 -1.73
N LEU A 55 0.65 -10.49 -2.02
CA LEU A 55 0.18 -9.70 -3.15
C LEU A 55 -0.56 -8.47 -2.62
N VAL A 56 0.04 -7.30 -2.78
CA VAL A 56 -0.57 -6.01 -2.49
C VAL A 56 -1.30 -5.52 -3.73
N VAL A 57 -2.59 -5.27 -3.57
CA VAL A 57 -3.47 -4.79 -4.63
C VAL A 57 -3.81 -3.33 -4.35
N GLY A 58 -3.41 -2.45 -5.25
CA GLY A 58 -3.69 -1.02 -5.21
C GLY A 58 -4.59 -0.58 -6.35
N ARG A 59 -4.96 0.71 -6.34
CA ARG A 59 -5.47 1.36 -7.55
C ARG A 59 -4.30 1.82 -8.40
N ASP A 60 -4.46 1.71 -9.71
CA ASP A 60 -3.53 2.31 -10.66
C ASP A 60 -3.57 3.84 -10.56
N ALA A 61 -2.44 4.50 -10.83
CA ALA A 61 -2.35 5.94 -10.77
C ALA A 61 -3.22 6.59 -11.88
N GLY A 62 -3.82 7.76 -11.61
CA GLY A 62 -4.46 8.59 -12.65
C GLY A 62 -5.96 8.37 -12.90
N ASN A 63 -6.79 8.36 -11.85
CA ASN A 63 -8.27 8.26 -11.95
C ASN A 63 -8.78 7.00 -12.70
N SER A 64 -7.97 5.95 -12.78
CA SER A 64 -8.33 4.68 -13.41
C SER A 64 -9.05 3.75 -12.42
N SER A 65 -9.98 2.93 -12.92
CA SER A 65 -10.55 1.81 -12.16
C SER A 65 -9.67 0.57 -12.16
N LYS A 66 -8.54 0.60 -12.90
CA LYS A 66 -7.59 -0.52 -12.98
C LYS A 66 -6.89 -0.77 -11.65
N ALA A 67 -6.59 -2.04 -11.40
CA ALA A 67 -5.79 -2.45 -10.27
C ALA A 67 -4.30 -2.44 -10.61
N SER A 68 -3.49 -2.02 -9.64
CA SER A 68 -2.03 -2.19 -9.63
C SER A 68 -1.65 -3.33 -8.68
N PHE A 69 -0.57 -4.04 -9.02
CA PHE A 69 -0.17 -5.23 -8.28
C PHE A 69 1.31 -5.16 -7.91
N ILE A 70 1.59 -5.40 -6.64
CA ILE A 70 2.95 -5.53 -6.12
C ILE A 70 3.01 -6.84 -5.36
N SER A 71 4.02 -7.66 -5.66
CA SER A 71 4.18 -8.96 -5.01
C SER A 71 5.57 -9.09 -4.39
N HIS A 72 5.65 -9.75 -3.25
CA HIS A 72 6.90 -10.15 -2.62
C HIS A 72 6.80 -11.57 -2.09
N THR A 73 7.88 -12.33 -2.21
CA THR A 73 7.94 -13.72 -1.75
C THR A 73 9.04 -13.85 -0.71
N PHE A 74 8.66 -14.19 0.52
CA PHE A 74 9.61 -14.53 1.57
C PHE A 74 9.98 -16.00 1.50
N ARG A 75 11.28 -16.28 1.46
CA ARG A 75 11.80 -17.65 1.54
C ARG A 75 11.69 -18.15 2.98
N GLY A 76 11.19 -19.36 3.18
CA GLY A 76 10.90 -19.89 4.53
C GLY A 76 12.12 -20.04 5.46
N ASN A 77 13.33 -20.13 4.88
CA ASN A 77 14.58 -20.39 5.62
C ASN A 77 15.45 -19.14 5.84
N SER A 78 14.99 -17.93 5.46
CA SER A 78 15.78 -16.72 5.73
C SER A 78 15.66 -16.28 7.20
N PRO A 79 16.65 -15.54 7.74
CA PRO A 79 16.58 -14.94 9.07
C PRO A 79 15.36 -14.03 9.25
N GLN A 80 15.12 -13.54 10.45
CA GLN A 80 14.14 -12.48 10.69
C GLN A 80 14.37 -11.33 9.71
N SER A 81 13.34 -10.94 8.97
CA SER A 81 13.50 -9.93 7.93
C SER A 81 12.25 -9.10 7.72
N ALA A 82 12.45 -7.92 7.15
CA ALA A 82 11.39 -7.04 6.69
C ALA A 82 11.63 -6.66 5.24
N ALA A 83 10.56 -6.69 4.44
CA ALA A 83 10.56 -6.13 3.10
C ALA A 83 9.68 -4.89 3.07
N LEU A 84 10.17 -3.82 2.43
CA LEU A 84 9.40 -2.61 2.21
C LEU A 84 8.84 -2.59 0.79
N VAL A 85 7.54 -2.34 0.63
CA VAL A 85 6.91 -2.18 -0.68
C VAL A 85 6.19 -0.83 -0.77
N ASP A 86 6.23 -0.23 -1.96
CA ASP A 86 5.59 1.06 -2.22
C ASP A 86 4.27 0.90 -2.97
N ALA A 87 3.15 0.87 -2.25
CA ALA A 87 1.81 0.90 -2.82
C ALA A 87 1.18 2.30 -2.77
N TYR A 88 1.99 3.34 -2.57
CA TYR A 88 1.54 4.71 -2.62
C TYR A 88 1.22 5.13 -4.05
N ALA A 89 -0.02 5.58 -4.27
CA ALA A 89 -0.47 6.08 -5.57
C ALA A 89 -0.46 7.62 -5.57
N GLY A 90 0.73 8.21 -5.54
CA GLY A 90 0.92 9.66 -5.55
C GLY A 90 2.30 10.10 -6.02
N LYS A 91 2.57 11.41 -5.97
CA LYS A 91 3.84 11.99 -6.48
C LYS A 91 4.89 12.18 -5.38
N GLY A 92 4.49 12.16 -4.12
CA GLY A 92 5.40 12.23 -2.98
C GLY A 92 6.44 11.12 -3.01
N ALA A 93 7.70 11.46 -2.79
CA ALA A 93 8.76 10.50 -2.55
C ALA A 93 8.89 10.24 -1.05
N GLY A 94 9.07 8.98 -0.66
CA GLY A 94 9.24 8.59 0.74
C GLY A 94 10.53 7.80 0.94
N LYS A 95 11.05 7.79 2.16
CA LYS A 95 12.08 6.84 2.60
C LYS A 95 11.67 6.26 3.94
N ALA A 96 11.78 4.93 4.06
CA ALA A 96 11.59 4.28 5.35
C ALA A 96 12.95 3.97 6.00
N LYS A 97 13.00 4.07 7.33
CA LYS A 97 14.19 3.76 8.12
C LYS A 97 13.79 3.05 9.39
N VAL A 98 14.63 2.13 9.84
CA VAL A 98 14.55 1.62 11.20
C VAL A 98 15.32 2.59 12.10
N LEU A 99 14.68 3.05 13.18
CA LEU A 99 15.25 4.02 14.13
C LEU A 99 16.25 3.38 15.10
N ASP A 100 16.79 2.20 14.78
CA ASP A 100 17.95 1.59 15.41
C ASP A 100 19.28 2.29 15.01
N GLY A 101 19.19 3.29 14.13
CA GLY A 101 20.23 4.27 13.83
C GLY A 101 21.11 3.95 12.63
N LYS A 102 20.91 2.82 11.93
CA LYS A 102 21.78 2.42 10.80
C LYS A 102 21.08 1.75 9.62
N THR A 103 19.86 1.25 9.79
CA THR A 103 19.21 0.43 8.75
C THR A 103 18.28 1.28 7.89
N SER A 104 18.73 1.62 6.68
CA SER A 104 17.88 2.21 5.64
C SER A 104 17.07 1.10 4.97
N LEU A 105 15.79 1.37 4.70
CA LEU A 105 14.92 0.46 3.97
C LEU A 105 14.62 1.08 2.62
N ASP A 106 15.22 0.50 1.58
CA ASP A 106 14.87 0.85 0.21
C ASP A 106 13.65 0.05 -0.23
N PHE A 107 12.81 0.67 -1.08
CA PHE A 107 11.64 -0.01 -1.61
C PHE A 107 12.04 -1.25 -2.42
N PHE A 108 11.26 -2.30 -2.26
CA PHE A 108 11.43 -3.63 -2.87
C PHE A 108 12.71 -4.36 -2.44
N GLN A 109 13.33 -3.93 -1.34
CA GLN A 109 14.43 -4.65 -0.69
C GLN A 109 13.94 -5.36 0.57
N GLU A 110 14.50 -6.54 0.82
CA GLU A 110 14.35 -7.27 2.07
C GLU A 110 15.62 -7.09 2.90
N VAL A 111 15.47 -6.66 4.15
CA VAL A 111 16.58 -6.51 5.09
C VAL A 111 16.42 -7.44 6.26
N ALA A 112 17.53 -7.92 6.82
CA ALA A 112 17.52 -8.66 8.06
C ALA A 112 17.20 -7.73 9.25
N LEU A 113 16.36 -8.19 10.16
CA LEU A 113 16.07 -7.51 11.42
C LEU A 113 16.70 -8.28 12.58
N LYS A 114 17.22 -7.54 13.55
CA LYS A 114 17.65 -8.14 14.83
C LYS A 114 16.42 -8.38 15.72
N PRO A 115 16.44 -9.36 16.63
CA PRO A 115 15.43 -9.44 17.66
C PRO A 115 15.34 -8.18 18.53
N GLY A 116 14.14 -7.90 19.05
CA GLY A 116 13.83 -6.77 19.91
C GLY A 116 12.83 -5.79 19.32
N ALA A 117 12.64 -4.68 20.04
CA ALA A 117 11.75 -3.60 19.67
C ALA A 117 12.41 -2.67 18.66
N HIS A 118 11.73 -2.46 17.53
CA HIS A 118 12.14 -1.53 16.49
C HIS A 118 11.06 -0.49 16.26
N LEU A 119 11.46 0.72 15.92
CA LEU A 119 10.53 1.75 15.45
C LEU A 119 10.86 2.06 13.99
N VAL A 120 9.91 1.85 13.09
CA VAL A 120 10.10 2.13 11.67
C VAL A 120 9.44 3.45 11.34
N SER A 121 10.20 4.39 10.82
CA SER A 121 9.72 5.71 10.39
C SER A 121 9.64 5.80 8.88
N LEU A 122 8.54 6.37 8.38
CA LEU A 122 8.41 6.86 7.01
C LEU A 122 8.57 8.37 7.02
N ASN A 123 9.49 8.89 6.22
CA ASN A 123 9.73 10.32 6.05
C ASN A 123 9.49 10.72 4.61
N ALA A 124 8.91 11.90 4.39
CA ALA A 124 8.95 12.55 3.10
C ALA A 124 10.41 12.84 2.70
N THR A 125 10.69 12.75 1.41
CA THR A 125 12.03 13.05 0.90
C THR A 125 12.34 14.53 1.07
N GLY A 126 13.43 14.84 1.79
CA GLY A 126 13.85 16.21 2.09
C GLY A 126 13.32 16.75 3.42
N ASP A 127 12.49 15.99 4.13
CA ASP A 127 11.98 16.37 5.44
C ASP A 127 12.63 15.55 6.57
N SER A 128 12.90 16.22 7.69
CA SER A 128 13.51 15.57 8.86
C SER A 128 12.46 14.99 9.80
N ALA A 129 11.21 15.46 9.72
CA ALA A 129 10.10 14.93 10.48
C ALA A 129 9.57 13.62 9.86
N ALA A 130 9.25 12.65 10.72
CA ALA A 130 8.59 11.42 10.27
C ALA A 130 7.10 11.69 10.03
N GLU A 131 6.60 11.35 8.84
CA GLU A 131 5.18 11.41 8.50
C GLU A 131 4.39 10.29 9.20
N SER A 132 5.03 9.13 9.41
CA SER A 132 4.44 7.99 10.08
C SER A 132 5.51 7.20 10.83
N GLN A 133 5.18 6.68 12.01
CA GLN A 133 6.04 5.78 12.78
C GLN A 133 5.23 4.57 13.24
N VAL A 134 5.79 3.37 13.09
CA VAL A 134 5.12 2.14 13.51
C VAL A 134 6.09 1.25 14.30
N PRO A 135 5.71 0.78 15.51
CA PRO A 135 6.51 -0.16 16.25
C PRO A 135 6.46 -1.55 15.61
N VAL A 136 7.60 -2.25 15.65
CA VAL A 136 7.77 -3.61 15.18
C VAL A 136 8.51 -4.40 16.25
N GLU A 137 7.83 -5.37 16.84
CA GLU A 137 8.44 -6.28 17.82
C GLU A 137 8.89 -7.56 17.12
N VAL A 138 10.20 -7.85 17.19
CA VAL A 138 10.83 -9.01 16.56
C VAL A 138 11.20 -10.05 17.62
N PRO A 139 10.58 -11.24 17.64
CA PRO A 139 10.89 -12.28 18.62
C PRO A 139 12.29 -12.90 18.45
N ASN A 140 12.92 -13.29 19.56
CA ASN A 140 14.26 -13.90 19.61
C ASN A 140 14.37 -15.22 18.80
N ASP A 141 13.37 -16.11 18.90
CA ASP A 141 13.45 -17.47 18.34
C ASP A 141 12.48 -17.68 17.16
N SER A 142 12.50 -16.79 16.17
CA SER A 142 11.55 -16.84 15.08
C SER A 142 12.19 -16.65 13.71
N ASN A 143 11.64 -17.29 12.67
CA ASN A 143 11.86 -16.88 11.29
C ASN A 143 10.85 -15.77 10.90
N ALA A 144 10.49 -14.89 11.84
CA ALA A 144 9.44 -13.89 11.63
C ALA A 144 9.75 -13.01 10.41
N LYS A 145 8.71 -12.76 9.61
CA LYS A 145 8.81 -11.92 8.43
C LYS A 145 7.79 -10.80 8.56
N TYR A 146 8.18 -9.61 8.14
CA TYR A 146 7.33 -8.43 8.16
C TYR A 146 7.25 -7.84 6.77
N LEU A 147 6.05 -7.59 6.28
CA LEU A 147 5.86 -6.73 5.12
C LEU A 147 5.51 -5.33 5.62
N LEU A 148 6.35 -4.38 5.25
CA LEU A 148 6.14 -2.96 5.46
C LEU A 148 5.54 -2.40 4.17
N VAL A 149 4.34 -1.82 4.24
CA VAL A 149 3.64 -1.32 3.06
C VAL A 149 3.44 0.17 3.22
N ARG A 150 4.08 0.97 2.37
CA ARG A 150 3.70 2.37 2.23
C ARG A 150 2.42 2.44 1.41
N VAL A 151 1.40 3.12 1.91
CA VAL A 151 0.14 3.34 1.20
C VAL A 151 -0.28 4.80 1.29
N GLY A 152 -1.29 5.16 0.52
CA GLY A 152 -1.84 6.51 0.41
C GLY A 152 -2.19 6.79 -1.05
N TYR A 153 -2.78 7.95 -1.30
CA TYR A 153 -3.24 8.32 -2.63
C TYR A 153 -3.33 9.84 -2.78
N ASP A 154 -2.64 10.37 -3.79
CA ASP A 154 -2.79 11.77 -4.20
C ASP A 154 -3.88 11.89 -5.26
N ALA A 155 -5.04 12.38 -4.86
CA ALA A 155 -6.09 12.67 -5.81
C ALA A 155 -5.66 13.81 -6.75
N PRO A 156 -5.93 13.73 -8.06
CA PRO A 156 -5.61 14.81 -8.99
C PRO A 156 -6.28 16.13 -8.57
N ALA A 157 -5.61 17.24 -8.84
CA ALA A 157 -6.07 18.58 -8.45
C ALA A 157 -7.52 18.83 -8.90
N GLY A 158 -8.38 19.24 -7.97
CA GLY A 158 -9.80 19.49 -8.24
C GLY A 158 -10.69 18.25 -8.31
N SER A 159 -10.15 17.06 -8.04
CA SER A 159 -10.92 15.81 -8.04
C SER A 159 -10.71 14.99 -6.77
N GLY A 160 -11.78 14.40 -6.25
CA GLY A 160 -11.72 13.27 -5.33
C GLY A 160 -11.17 13.53 -3.93
N GLN A 161 -10.85 12.42 -3.26
CA GLN A 161 -10.43 12.35 -1.87
C GLN A 161 -8.99 11.86 -1.82
N THR A 162 -8.11 12.63 -1.18
CA THR A 162 -6.71 12.26 -0.93
C THR A 162 -6.64 11.39 0.33
N PHE A 163 -5.71 10.43 0.33
CA PHE A 163 -5.36 9.65 1.50
C PHE A 163 -3.91 9.93 1.85
N PRO A 164 -3.62 10.30 3.12
CA PRO A 164 -2.26 10.60 3.53
C PRO A 164 -1.36 9.38 3.35
N GLN A 165 -0.07 9.66 3.19
CA GLN A 165 0.94 8.63 3.25
C GLN A 165 0.99 8.01 4.64
N GLU A 166 1.15 6.70 4.67
CA GLU A 166 1.30 5.98 5.92
C GLU A 166 2.12 4.71 5.70
N LEU A 167 2.61 4.15 6.80
CA LEU A 167 3.28 2.87 6.81
C LEU A 167 2.40 1.84 7.53
N LEU A 168 2.20 0.70 6.89
CA LEU A 168 1.51 -0.46 7.48
C LEU A 168 2.53 -1.55 7.76
N VAL A 169 2.35 -2.28 8.87
CA VAL A 169 3.19 -3.42 9.25
C VAL A 169 2.33 -4.67 9.26
N LEU A 170 2.76 -5.68 8.50
CA LEU A 170 2.08 -6.97 8.38
C LEU A 170 3.02 -8.11 8.82
N PRO A 171 2.80 -8.73 9.99
CA PRO A 171 3.56 -9.92 10.38
C PRO A 171 3.11 -11.14 9.56
N LEU A 172 4.05 -11.99 9.17
CA LEU A 172 3.79 -13.23 8.43
C LEU A 172 4.10 -14.47 9.29
N PRO A 173 3.30 -15.55 9.17
CA PRO A 173 2.10 -15.66 8.34
C PRO A 173 0.97 -14.76 8.87
N ILE A 174 0.21 -14.16 7.94
CA ILE A 174 -0.86 -13.23 8.27
C ILE A 174 -2.02 -14.03 8.87
N LYS A 175 -2.34 -13.79 10.13
CA LYS A 175 -3.69 -14.09 10.65
C LYS A 175 -4.57 -12.92 10.17
N GLN A 176 -5.77 -13.13 9.61
CA GLN A 176 -6.59 -12.02 9.08
C GLN A 176 -6.60 -10.81 10.04
N VAL A 177 -6.10 -9.66 9.58
CA VAL A 177 -6.03 -8.43 10.39
C VAL A 177 -6.75 -7.30 9.65
N ALA A 178 -7.68 -6.63 10.34
CA ALA A 178 -8.14 -5.31 9.95
C ALA A 178 -7.16 -4.27 10.52
N LEU A 179 -6.49 -3.51 9.64
CA LEU A 179 -5.54 -2.49 10.08
C LEU A 179 -6.28 -1.20 10.46
N PRO A 180 -5.70 -0.37 11.35
CA PRO A 180 -6.32 0.89 11.76
C PRO A 180 -6.64 1.79 10.56
N THR A 181 -7.88 2.25 10.47
CA THR A 181 -8.35 3.16 9.42
C THR A 181 -8.23 4.62 9.87
N MET A 182 -7.31 5.39 9.27
CA MET A 182 -7.36 6.85 9.35
C MET A 182 -8.52 7.41 8.50
N LYS A 183 -9.15 8.47 9.00
CA LYS A 183 -10.22 9.17 8.29
C LYS A 183 -9.64 9.91 7.09
N PRO A 184 -10.23 9.81 5.90
CA PRO A 184 -9.74 10.54 4.76
C PRO A 184 -9.85 12.06 4.94
N GLN A 185 -8.83 12.78 4.48
CA GLN A 185 -8.76 14.22 4.61
C GLN A 185 -9.26 14.87 3.31
N ARG A 186 -10.24 15.77 3.43
CA ARG A 186 -10.68 16.57 2.27
C ARG A 186 -9.54 17.55 1.95
N SER A 187 -9.04 17.52 0.73
CA SER A 187 -8.09 18.52 0.24
C SER A 187 -8.79 19.87 0.16
N THR A 188 -8.69 20.67 1.22
CA THR A 188 -8.93 22.10 1.11
C THR A 188 -7.67 22.71 0.50
N ALA A 189 -7.59 22.71 -0.83
CA ALA A 189 -6.62 23.56 -1.50
C ALA A 189 -6.94 25.01 -1.09
N ALA A 190 -6.18 25.54 -0.12
CA ALA A 190 -6.19 26.95 0.19
C ALA A 190 -5.58 27.66 -1.02
N VAL A 191 -6.42 28.08 -1.95
CA VAL A 191 -6.05 29.07 -2.95
C VAL A 191 -5.79 30.35 -2.17
N SER A 192 -4.51 30.64 -1.91
CA SER A 192 -4.07 31.96 -1.49
C SER A 192 -4.39 32.91 -2.64
N ALA A 193 -5.60 33.50 -2.59
CA ALA A 193 -6.00 34.57 -3.48
C ALA A 193 -5.19 35.81 -3.09
N SER A 194 -4.06 36.03 -3.77
CA SER A 194 -3.46 37.35 -3.83
C SER A 194 -4.46 38.27 -4.53
N ALA A 195 -5.16 39.08 -3.75
CA ALA A 195 -6.10 40.07 -4.24
C ALA A 195 -5.35 41.08 -5.11
N ARG A 196 -5.46 40.94 -6.42
CA ARG A 196 -5.30 42.05 -7.35
C ARG A 196 -6.68 42.43 -7.84
N THR A 197 -7.15 43.56 -7.34
CA THR A 197 -8.36 44.24 -7.79
C THR A 197 -8.32 44.42 -9.30
N MET A 198 -9.18 43.73 -10.03
CA MET A 198 -9.62 44.14 -11.35
C MET A 198 -11.14 44.20 -11.31
N LEU A 199 -11.66 45.42 -11.42
CA LEU A 199 -13.06 45.61 -11.77
C LEU A 199 -13.25 45.10 -13.21
N LEU A 200 -14.11 44.10 -13.38
CA LEU A 200 -14.82 43.92 -14.63
C LEU A 200 -16.21 43.38 -14.35
N SER A 201 -17.20 44.23 -14.58
CA SER A 201 -18.62 43.93 -14.48
C SER A 201 -19.11 43.33 -15.79
N VAL A 202 -19.54 42.07 -15.82
CA VAL A 202 -20.52 41.58 -16.80
C VAL A 202 -21.41 40.51 -16.14
N ALA A 203 -22.71 40.71 -16.24
CA ALA A 203 -23.76 39.78 -15.85
C ALA A 203 -24.30 39.05 -17.08
N LEU A 204 -24.62 37.74 -16.96
CA LEU A 204 -25.82 37.16 -17.57
C LEU A 204 -26.21 35.83 -16.90
N MET A 205 -27.51 35.65 -16.69
CA MET A 205 -28.19 34.52 -16.04
C MET A 205 -28.54 33.37 -17.00
N VAL A 206 -29.01 32.27 -16.37
CA VAL A 206 -29.88 31.17 -16.86
C VAL A 206 -29.12 29.91 -17.35
N GLY A 207 -29.43 28.68 -16.93
CA GLY A 207 -30.56 28.19 -16.14
C GLY A 207 -30.41 26.72 -15.71
N LEU A 208 -31.40 26.26 -14.94
CA LEU A 208 -31.61 24.89 -14.49
C LEU A 208 -31.92 23.94 -15.66
N ALA A 209 -31.28 22.78 -15.65
CA ALA A 209 -31.92 21.46 -15.58
C ALA A 209 -30.86 20.42 -15.16
#